data_AF-A0A6I0KBC2-F1
#
_entry.id   AF-A0A6I0KBC2-F1
#
_cell.length_a   1.000
_cell.length_b   1.000
_cell.length_c   1.000
_cell.angle_alpha   90.00
_cell.angle_beta   90.00
_cell.angle_gamma   90.00
#
_symmetry.space_group_name_H-M   'P 1'
#
loop_
_entity.id
_entity.type
_entity.pdbx_description
1 polymer ?
#
loop_
_entity_poly.entity_id
_entity_poly.type
_entity_poly.pdbx_seq_one_letter_code
_entity_poly.pdbx_strand_id
1 'polypeptide(L)' 'GYEAQRVSASVAGSGSIKCFATEFLKVRTSGSGKVGYKGNPELDYPKKSLYKL' A
#
# COMPACT_ATOMS: atom_id res chain seq x y z
N GLY A 1 16.57 -5.73 2.44
CA GLY A 1 15.13 -5.54 2.24
C GLY A 1 14.90 -4.05 2.11
N TYR A 2 14.10 -3.61 1.14
CA TYR A 2 13.82 -2.19 0.95
C TYR A 2 12.73 -1.77 1.93
N GLU A 3 13.10 -0.94 2.91
CA GLU A 3 12.18 -0.31 3.86
C GLU A 3 12.08 1.17 3.52
N ALA A 4 10.87 1.70 3.52
CA ALA A 4 10.63 3.11 3.32
C ALA A 4 9.81 3.67 4.48
N GLN A 5 10.18 4.85 4.94
CA GLN A 5 9.42 5.57 5.97
C GLN A 5 8.04 5.98 5.44
N ARG A 6 8.02 6.63 4.27
CA ARG A 6 6.79 7.03 3.58
C ARG A 6 6.71 6.38 2.21
N VAL A 7 5.57 5.75 1.93
CA VAL A 7 5.29 5.09 0.65
C VAL A 7 4.03 5.70 0.04
N SER A 8 4.13 6.06 -1.24
CA SER A 8 2.99 6.46 -2.07
C SER A 8 2.84 5.48 -3.21
N ALA A 9 1.80 4.64 -3.15
CA ALA A 9 1.52 3.61 -4.15
C ALA A 9 0.27 3.97 -4.94
N SER A 10 0.34 3.92 -6.27
CA SER A 10 -0.82 4.11 -7.14
C SER A 10 -0.98 2.89 -8.06
N VAL A 11 -2.16 2.29 -8.02
CA VAL A 11 -2.52 1.14 -8.86
C VAL A 11 -3.64 1.54 -9.78
N ALA A 12 -3.42 1.42 -11.09
CA ALA A 12 -4.46 1.51 -12.10
C ALA A 12 -4.69 0.13 -12.72
N GLY A 13 -5.95 -0.32 -12.78
CA GLY A 13 -6.34 -1.63 -13.30
C GLY A 13 -6.36 -2.74 -12.25
N SER A 14 -5.87 -3.94 -12.63
CA SER A 14 -5.92 -5.18 -11.82
C SER A 14 -4.55 -5.58 -11.25
N GLY A 15 -3.66 -4.60 -11.04
CA GLY A 15 -2.30 -4.83 -10.52
C GLY A 15 -2.25 -5.10 -9.02
N SER A 16 -1.19 -5.77 -8.56
CA SER A 16 -0.91 -5.96 -7.13
C SER A 16 0.45 -5.38 -6.76
N ILE A 17 0.52 -4.56 -5.70
CA ILE A 17 1.77 -3.95 -5.20
C ILE A 17 2.14 -4.57 -3.85
N LYS A 18 3.43 -4.78 -3.58
CA LYS A 18 3.94 -5.17 -2.26
C LYS A 18 5.02 -4.17 -1.84
N CYS A 19 4.86 -3.55 -0.67
CA CYS A 19 5.79 -2.55 -0.15
C CYS A 19 6.02 -2.71 1.35
N PHE A 20 7.08 -2.11 1.88
CA PHE A 20 7.36 -2.10 3.31
C PHE A 20 7.41 -0.64 3.76
N ALA A 21 6.44 -0.28 4.62
CA ALA A 21 6.25 1.08 5.10
C ALA A 21 6.25 1.07 6.63
N THR A 22 7.01 1.98 7.24
CA THR A 22 7.15 2.04 8.71
C THR A 22 6.43 3.22 9.35
N GLU A 23 6.35 4.37 8.68
CA GLU A 23 5.63 5.55 9.20
C GLU A 23 4.32 5.84 8.48
N PHE A 24 4.33 5.93 7.14
CA PHE A 24 3.15 6.37 6.38
C PHE A 24 2.98 5.62 5.08
N LEU A 25 1.73 5.24 4.76
CA LEU A 25 1.38 4.58 3.53
C LEU A 25 0.14 5.24 2.90
N LYS A 26 0.39 5.96 1.81
CA LYS A 26 -0.63 6.50 0.95
C LYS A 26 -0.86 5.57 -0.23
N VAL A 27 -2.10 5.16 -0.44
CA VAL A 27 -2.45 4.30 -1.57
C VAL A 27 -3.50 4.99 -2.41
N ARG A 28 -3.47 4.79 -3.72
CA ARG A 28 -4.60 5.07 -4.61
C ARG A 28 -4.81 3.86 -5.50
N THR A 29 -6.01 3.28 -5.47
CA THR A 29 -6.36 2.19 -6.40
C THR A 29 -7.52 2.64 -7.27
N SER A 30 -7.32 2.61 -8.58
CA SER A 30 -8.36 2.83 -9.58
C SER A 30 -8.56 1.52 -10.34
N GLY A 31 -9.54 0.71 -9.91
CA GLY A 31 -9.80 -0.65 -10.40
C GLY A 31 -9.82 -1.70 -9.29
N SER A 32 -9.59 -2.97 -9.66
CA SER A 32 -9.63 -4.14 -8.75
C SER A 32 -8.27 -4.50 -8.14
N GLY A 33 -7.27 -3.64 -8.32
CA GLY A 33 -5.92 -3.85 -7.80
C GLY A 33 -5.84 -3.86 -6.27
N LYS A 34 -4.84 -4.58 -5.74
CA LYS A 34 -4.63 -4.76 -4.31
C LYS A 34 -3.24 -4.29 -3.89
N VAL A 35 -3.11 -3.78 -2.67
CA VAL A 35 -1.81 -3.35 -2.14
C VAL A 35 -1.50 -4.08 -0.83
N GLY A 36 -0.45 -4.89 -0.89
CA GLY A 36 0.16 -5.55 0.25
C GLY A 36 1.21 -4.65 0.89
N TYR A 37 1.14 -4.50 2.20
CA TYR A 37 2.16 -3.75 2.94
C TYR A 37 2.66 -4.54 4.14
N LYS A 38 3.95 -4.40 4.45
CA LYS A 38 4.53 -4.83 5.73
C LYS A 38 4.74 -3.62 6.63
N GLY A 39 4.87 -3.86 7.93
CA GLY A 39 5.10 -2.81 8.94
C GLY A 39 3.83 -2.33 9.61
N ASN A 40 3.91 -1.21 10.32
CA ASN A 40 2.78 -0.61 11.02
C ASN A 40 2.62 0.89 10.71
N PRO A 41 2.55 1.27 9.41
CA PRO A 41 2.44 2.67 9.00
C PRO A 41 1.01 3.18 9.24
N GLU A 42 0.88 4.50 9.27
CA GLU A 42 -0.41 5.18 9.20
C GLU A 42 -0.97 5.06 7.77
N LEU A 43 -2.24 4.62 7.65
CA LEU A 43 -2.88 4.34 6.37
C LEU A 43 -3.83 5.49 5.97
N ASP A 44 -3.47 6.19 4.91
CA ASP A 44 -4.30 7.24 4.29
C ASP A 44 -5.12 6.68 3.12
N TYR A 45 -5.86 5.59 3.35
CA TYR A 45 -6.67 4.93 2.31
C TYR A 45 -7.70 3.93 2.89
N PRO A 46 -8.86 3.70 2.23
CA PRO A 46 -9.80 2.65 2.61
C PRO A 46 -9.14 1.26 2.67
N LYS A 47 -9.20 0.64 3.86
CA LYS A 47 -8.64 -0.69 4.16
C LYS A 47 -9.16 -1.82 3.27
N LYS A 48 -10.24 -1.62 2.50
CA LYS A 48 -10.90 -2.66 1.71
C LYS A 48 -10.02 -3.27 0.61
N SER A 49 -9.07 -2.50 0.07
CA SER A 49 -8.13 -2.96 -0.97
C SER A 49 -6.69 -3.14 -0.45
N LEU A 50 -6.51 -2.99 0.86
CA LEU A 50 -5.22 -3.11 1.54
C LEU A 50 -5.17 -4.39 2.35
N TYR A 51 -4.03 -5.08 2.30
CA TYR A 51 -3.79 -6.23 3.16
C TYR A 51 -2.39 -6.17 3.75
N LYS A 52 -2.27 -6.63 5.00
CA LYS A 52 -0.99 -6.71 5.69
C LYS A 52 -0.32 -8.04 5.32
N LEU A 53 0.95 -7.97 4.95
CA LEU A 53 1.82 -9.08 4.56
C LEU A 53 2.61 -9.66 5.74
#